data_AF-A0A969U9U7-F1
#
_entry.id   AF-A0A969U9U7-F1
#
_cell.length_a   1.000
_cell.length_b   1.000
_cell.length_c   1.000
_cell.angle_alpha   90.00
_cell.angle_beta   90.00
_cell.angle_gamma   90.00
#
_symmetry.space_group_name_H-M   'P 1'
#
loop_
_entity.id
_entity.type
_entity.pdbx_description
1 polymer ?
#
loop_
_entity_poly.entity_id
_entity_poly.type
_entity_poly.pdbx_seq_one_letter_code
_entity_poly.pdbx_strand_id
1 'polypeptide(L)'
;MTAGGSFKDGVLSLRPSRIQSGDSRVAFQGQIGADQQNNGQLVAENIPAAAVSDLLNLNVPVEGNLNLNVGLLGTIGNPTVSGELTLVNGKVNNSSVPDLGVLIGYNDARLTVFGKRSNPFTLVGDIPYKFPFMTVEPSSDQFALKVDVENEGIALLSLFTDQVAWKGGEGQVNLQVNGILRTLPSGAIDFRPTATGSARFRNARFSAAALPEEEVTDVTGDLLFANDRIQVQAQGLFSEGTIAAQGVLPIFSPLAPTDPALNTPLLIDLDNIALRLENLYNGGVDGRVVVTGTALAPLVGGEVSLSGGRVFIPDAAPVATATAGDPGTIRSPRLNNLELTLGDRLRVTKDPILNFYARGKLNINGFLDNLNAQGTVLLRGGQVNLFTTQFRLAQGYESKAVFEPNRGLDPILDVRLVTSVPEVVRFPVPDNSPFAAAEVRDTTINDFGEIQTVRVQASVTGPASEFSQNLRLTSSPSRTESEIVALVGGNFINSLGEDGNAPLAIASVAGSAFLGDFQNLIANTIGLTDFRIFPTTVLSDNNARSSTLAIAGGSGF
;
A
#
# COMPACT_ATOMS: atom_id res chain seq x y z
N MET A 1 -17.20 -13.98 39.03
CA MET A 1 -16.49 -13.02 39.90
C MET A 1 -16.67 -13.44 41.34
N THR A 2 -15.59 -13.66 42.08
CA THR A 2 -15.64 -13.85 43.54
C THR A 2 -14.90 -12.70 44.17
N ALA A 3 -15.60 -11.78 44.81
CA ALA A 3 -15.01 -10.66 45.52
C ALA A 3 -15.51 -10.66 46.97
N GLY A 4 -14.59 -10.58 47.92
CA GLY A 4 -14.91 -10.58 49.34
C GLY A 4 -13.96 -9.65 50.08
N GLY A 5 -14.48 -8.76 50.90
CA GLY A 5 -13.67 -7.78 51.62
C GLY A 5 -14.43 -7.08 52.74
N SER A 6 -13.73 -6.20 53.45
CA SER A 6 -14.29 -5.33 54.48
C SER A 6 -13.77 -3.92 54.30
N PHE A 7 -14.60 -2.93 54.57
CA PHE A 7 -14.21 -1.53 54.63
C PHE A 7 -14.36 -1.03 56.06
N LYS A 8 -13.26 -0.62 56.69
CA LYS A 8 -13.24 -0.14 58.07
C LYS A 8 -12.15 0.92 58.23
N ASP A 9 -12.47 2.01 58.95
CA ASP A 9 -11.52 3.09 59.28
C ASP A 9 -10.79 3.67 58.05
N GLY A 10 -11.50 3.76 56.92
CA GLY A 10 -10.94 4.27 55.66
C GLY A 10 -10.07 3.27 54.87
N VAL A 11 -9.95 2.03 55.35
CA VAL A 11 -9.16 0.97 54.71
C VAL A 11 -10.06 -0.10 54.12
N LEU A 12 -9.90 -0.34 52.81
CA LEU A 12 -10.50 -1.45 52.09
C LEU A 12 -9.57 -2.67 52.17
N SER A 13 -10.00 -3.70 52.89
CA SER A 13 -9.32 -5.00 52.94
C SER A 13 -10.00 -5.97 51.99
N LEU A 14 -9.28 -6.41 50.96
CA LEU A 14 -9.74 -7.39 49.98
C LEU A 14 -9.10 -8.75 50.25
N ARG A 15 -9.95 -9.75 50.51
CA ARG A 15 -9.55 -11.17 50.40
C ARG A 15 -9.26 -11.48 48.94
N PRO A 16 -8.54 -12.58 48.62
CA PRO A 16 -8.23 -12.95 47.25
C PRO A 16 -9.49 -12.92 46.38
N SER A 17 -9.57 -11.88 45.57
CA SER A 17 -10.72 -11.56 44.74
C SER A 17 -10.34 -11.83 43.31
N ARG A 18 -11.12 -12.67 42.62
CA ARG A 18 -10.79 -13.18 41.29
C ARG A 18 -11.88 -12.81 40.28
N ILE A 19 -11.41 -12.28 39.15
CA ILE A 19 -12.18 -12.11 37.93
C ILE A 19 -11.57 -13.07 36.89
N GLN A 20 -12.42 -13.80 36.20
CA GLN A 20 -12.02 -14.70 35.13
C GLN A 20 -12.99 -14.53 33.96
N SER A 21 -12.43 -14.41 32.75
CA SER A 21 -13.17 -14.34 31.50
C SER A 21 -12.42 -15.19 30.47
N GLY A 22 -13.03 -16.30 30.04
CA GLY A 22 -12.32 -17.32 29.28
C GLY A 22 -11.08 -17.83 30.04
N ASP A 23 -9.94 -17.79 29.37
CA ASP A 23 -8.63 -18.19 29.93
C ASP A 23 -7.92 -17.06 30.69
N SER A 24 -8.39 -15.81 30.55
CA SER A 24 -7.80 -14.66 31.23
C SER A 24 -8.25 -14.61 32.69
N ARG A 25 -7.28 -14.40 33.59
CA ARG A 25 -7.54 -14.32 35.03
C ARG A 25 -6.87 -13.08 35.61
N VAL A 26 -7.60 -12.36 36.45
CA VAL A 26 -7.05 -11.30 37.30
C VAL A 26 -7.43 -11.58 38.74
N ALA A 27 -6.45 -11.55 39.62
CA ALA A 27 -6.61 -11.73 41.05
C ALA A 27 -5.94 -10.59 41.82
N PHE A 28 -6.65 -10.03 42.79
CA PHE A 28 -6.10 -9.03 43.70
C PHE A 28 -6.37 -9.43 45.15
N GLN A 29 -5.41 -9.17 46.02
CA GLN A 29 -5.54 -9.27 47.48
C GLN A 29 -4.73 -8.16 48.14
N GLY A 30 -5.21 -7.60 49.26
CA GLY A 30 -4.48 -6.54 49.94
C GLY A 30 -5.34 -5.58 50.76
N GLN A 31 -4.69 -4.59 51.35
CA GLN A 31 -5.28 -3.49 52.09
C GLN A 31 -4.95 -2.16 51.39
N ILE A 32 -5.98 -1.40 51.03
CA ILE A 32 -5.86 -0.09 50.37
C ILE A 32 -6.59 0.97 51.20
N GLY A 33 -5.90 2.02 51.60
CA GLY A 33 -6.41 3.22 52.25
C GLY A 33 -5.75 4.49 51.69
N ALA A 34 -6.48 5.61 51.69
CA ALA A 34 -6.01 6.85 51.08
C ALA A 34 -4.74 7.42 51.76
N ASP A 35 -4.76 7.46 53.09
CA ASP A 35 -3.69 8.04 53.92
C ASP A 35 -2.93 6.98 54.74
N GLN A 36 -3.04 5.71 54.37
CA GLN A 36 -2.42 4.59 55.09
C GLN A 36 -1.37 3.88 54.25
N GLN A 37 -0.56 3.06 54.92
CA GLN A 37 0.35 2.14 54.26
C GLN A 37 -0.47 1.03 53.61
N ASN A 38 -0.43 1.00 52.29
CA ASN A 38 -1.08 0.03 51.46
C ASN A 38 -0.19 -1.19 51.31
N ASN A 39 -0.83 -2.35 51.20
CA ASN A 39 -0.17 -3.55 50.75
C ASN A 39 -1.08 -4.31 49.79
N GLY A 40 -0.52 -4.97 48.80
CA GLY A 40 -1.32 -5.80 47.94
C GLY A 40 -0.50 -6.58 46.96
N GLN A 41 -1.16 -7.56 46.36
CA GLN A 41 -0.62 -8.34 45.26
C GLN A 41 -1.67 -8.40 44.16
N LEU A 42 -1.24 -8.04 42.95
CA LEU A 42 -2.00 -8.20 41.73
C LEU A 42 -1.33 -9.30 40.90
N VAL A 43 -2.11 -10.32 40.56
CA VAL A 43 -1.71 -11.38 39.63
C VAL A 43 -2.66 -11.35 38.45
N ALA A 44 -2.12 -11.22 37.25
CA ALA A 44 -2.86 -11.33 36.00
C ALA A 44 -2.22 -12.44 35.15
N GLU A 45 -3.04 -13.34 34.64
CA GLU A 45 -2.61 -14.49 33.84
C GLU A 45 -3.36 -14.45 32.51
N ASN A 46 -2.62 -14.67 31.42
CA ASN A 46 -3.16 -14.80 30.07
C ASN A 46 -4.04 -13.63 29.64
N ILE A 47 -3.61 -12.40 29.93
CA ILE A 47 -4.31 -11.19 29.51
C ILE A 47 -3.96 -10.88 28.05
N PRO A 48 -4.93 -10.74 27.13
CA PRO A 48 -4.64 -10.39 25.75
C PRO A 48 -3.89 -9.07 25.69
N ALA A 49 -2.69 -9.07 25.10
CA ALA A 49 -1.84 -7.88 25.01
C ALA A 49 -2.55 -6.73 24.26
N ALA A 50 -3.36 -7.08 23.25
CA ALA A 50 -4.15 -6.12 22.47
C ALA A 50 -5.10 -5.28 23.33
N ALA A 51 -5.74 -5.90 24.34
CA ALA A 51 -6.65 -5.18 25.23
C ALA A 51 -5.91 -4.16 26.12
N VAL A 52 -4.64 -4.43 26.44
CA VAL A 52 -3.79 -3.53 27.22
C VAL A 52 -3.19 -2.45 26.32
N SER A 53 -2.77 -2.78 25.10
CA SER A 53 -2.25 -1.78 24.15
C SER A 53 -3.29 -0.72 23.81
N ASP A 54 -4.55 -1.14 23.61
CA ASP A 54 -5.67 -0.23 23.32
C ASP A 54 -5.97 0.69 24.52
N LEU A 55 -5.92 0.13 25.74
CA LEU A 55 -6.11 0.91 26.97
C LEU A 55 -5.02 1.97 27.18
N LEU A 56 -3.78 1.64 26.82
CA LEU A 56 -2.62 2.52 26.97
C LEU A 56 -2.39 3.44 25.75
N ASN A 57 -3.20 3.31 24.69
CA ASN A 57 -3.01 4.00 23.40
C ASN A 57 -1.57 3.87 22.89
N LEU A 58 -1.01 2.66 22.87
CA LEU A 58 0.34 2.44 22.37
C LEU A 58 0.41 2.71 20.86
N ASN A 59 1.52 3.32 20.43
CA ASN A 59 1.76 3.65 19.02
C ASN A 59 1.90 2.41 18.12
N VAL A 60 2.20 1.25 18.71
CA VAL A 60 2.39 -0.01 17.99
C VAL A 60 1.46 -1.07 18.60
N PRO A 61 0.59 -1.73 17.81
CA PRO A 61 -0.26 -2.78 18.31
C PRO A 61 0.57 -3.99 18.73
N VAL A 62 0.33 -4.48 19.94
CA VAL A 62 1.01 -5.65 20.50
C VAL A 62 -0.01 -6.75 20.74
N GLU A 63 0.19 -7.90 20.12
CA GLU A 63 -0.59 -9.12 20.34
C GLU A 63 0.19 -10.12 21.20
N GLY A 64 -0.51 -11.15 21.68
CA GLY A 64 0.05 -12.19 22.55
C GLY A 64 -0.62 -12.18 23.92
N ASN A 65 0.01 -12.87 24.87
CA ASN A 65 -0.53 -13.06 26.22
C ASN A 65 0.39 -12.44 27.26
N LEU A 66 -0.13 -11.50 28.04
CA LEU A 66 0.55 -10.86 29.15
C LEU A 66 0.26 -11.62 30.45
N ASN A 67 1.32 -11.89 31.21
CA ASN A 67 1.21 -12.30 32.61
C ASN A 67 1.93 -11.28 33.49
N LEU A 68 1.32 -10.94 34.60
CA LEU A 68 1.78 -9.92 35.54
C LEU A 68 1.71 -10.51 36.95
N ASN A 69 2.76 -10.32 37.74
CA ASN A 69 2.73 -10.57 39.17
C ASN A 69 3.45 -9.43 39.88
N VAL A 70 2.68 -8.53 40.50
CA VAL A 70 3.21 -7.33 41.13
C VAL A 70 2.73 -7.21 42.57
N GLY A 71 3.66 -6.86 43.45
CA GLY A 71 3.39 -6.36 44.79
C GLY A 71 3.26 -4.84 44.77
N LEU A 72 2.32 -4.34 45.57
CA LEU A 72 2.08 -2.91 45.82
C LEU A 72 2.32 -2.64 47.31
N LEU A 73 3.10 -1.59 47.60
CA LEU A 73 3.34 -1.05 48.93
C LEU A 73 3.26 0.49 48.90
N GLY A 74 3.43 1.14 50.06
CA GLY A 74 3.47 2.61 50.16
C GLY A 74 2.07 3.24 50.27
N THR A 75 1.93 4.51 49.94
CA THR A 75 0.63 5.22 49.98
C THR A 75 0.07 5.39 48.57
N ILE A 76 -1.18 5.85 48.42
CA ILE A 76 -1.73 6.18 47.09
C ILE A 76 -0.93 7.32 46.44
N GLY A 77 -0.46 8.29 47.24
CA GLY A 77 0.32 9.43 46.77
C GLY A 77 1.79 9.11 46.43
N ASN A 78 2.34 8.04 47.00
CA ASN A 78 3.67 7.51 46.68
C ASN A 78 3.69 5.97 46.74
N PRO A 79 3.22 5.29 45.69
CA PRO A 79 3.18 3.84 45.66
C PRO A 79 4.57 3.27 45.33
N THR A 80 4.89 2.14 45.96
CA THR A 80 6.00 1.30 45.56
C THR A 80 5.45 0.05 44.88
N VAL A 81 5.83 -0.21 43.64
CA VAL A 81 5.45 -1.43 42.91
C VAL A 81 6.70 -2.23 42.60
N SER A 82 6.63 -3.55 42.75
CA SER A 82 7.71 -4.44 42.28
C SER A 82 7.14 -5.75 41.79
N GLY A 83 7.69 -6.30 40.72
CA GLY A 83 7.19 -7.56 40.18
C GLY A 83 7.78 -7.95 38.85
N GLU A 84 7.11 -8.90 38.20
CA GLU A 84 7.48 -9.44 36.90
C GLU A 84 6.31 -9.28 35.92
N LEU A 85 6.65 -8.90 34.69
CA LEU A 85 5.76 -8.87 33.55
C LEU A 85 6.35 -9.79 32.47
N THR A 86 5.54 -10.65 31.90
CA THR A 86 5.93 -11.50 30.77
C THR A 86 4.96 -11.32 29.61
N LEU A 87 5.49 -11.28 28.39
CA LEU A 87 4.76 -11.39 27.14
C LEU A 87 5.12 -12.73 26.50
N VAL A 88 4.11 -13.55 26.21
CA VAL A 88 4.25 -14.87 25.60
C VAL A 88 3.51 -14.90 24.27
N ASN A 89 4.10 -15.56 23.26
CA ASN A 89 3.58 -15.59 21.89
C ASN A 89 3.32 -14.18 21.33
N GLY A 90 4.26 -13.27 21.60
CA GLY A 90 4.14 -11.87 21.23
C GLY A 90 4.15 -11.69 19.71
N LYS A 91 3.32 -10.78 19.21
CA LYS A 91 3.46 -10.24 17.85
C LYS A 91 3.35 -8.74 17.87
N VAL A 92 4.11 -8.10 16.98
CA VAL A 92 4.12 -6.67 16.77
C VAL A 92 4.05 -6.43 15.28
N ASN A 93 3.02 -5.73 14.81
CA ASN A 93 2.75 -5.53 13.37
C ASN A 93 2.83 -6.85 12.57
N ASN A 94 2.12 -7.87 13.06
CA ASN A 94 2.09 -9.23 12.47
C ASN A 94 3.45 -9.96 12.42
N SER A 95 4.52 -9.39 12.98
CA SER A 95 5.83 -10.05 13.12
C SER A 95 5.96 -10.66 14.51
N SER A 96 6.32 -11.94 14.57
CA SER A 96 6.53 -12.64 15.83
C SER A 96 7.72 -12.05 16.57
N VAL A 97 7.58 -11.85 17.88
CA VAL A 97 8.67 -11.50 18.77
C VAL A 97 8.91 -12.64 19.77
N PRO A 98 10.17 -12.85 20.22
CA PRO A 98 10.45 -13.80 21.28
C PRO A 98 9.68 -13.50 22.56
N ASP A 99 9.47 -14.52 23.39
CA ASP A 99 8.92 -14.33 24.73
C ASP A 99 9.80 -13.34 25.52
N LEU A 100 9.16 -12.35 26.12
CA LEU A 100 9.82 -11.27 26.83
C LEU A 100 9.44 -11.34 28.32
N GLY A 101 10.43 -11.50 29.19
CA GLY A 101 10.25 -11.37 30.65
C GLY A 101 11.02 -10.17 31.19
N VAL A 102 10.33 -9.27 31.88
CA VAL A 102 10.94 -8.10 32.53
C VAL A 102 10.55 -8.05 34.00
N LEU A 103 11.52 -7.71 34.84
CA LEU A 103 11.28 -7.24 36.19
C LEU A 103 10.98 -5.74 36.14
N ILE A 104 9.95 -5.32 36.84
CA ILE A 104 9.56 -3.92 36.95
C ILE A 104 9.63 -3.49 38.41
N GLY A 105 10.14 -2.29 38.63
CA GLY A 105 10.11 -1.61 39.92
C GLY A 105 9.60 -0.19 39.71
N TYR A 106 8.74 0.28 40.58
CA TYR A 106 8.27 1.67 40.59
C TYR A 106 8.41 2.20 42.00
N ASN A 107 9.18 3.26 42.19
CA ASN A 107 9.33 3.90 43.48
C ASN A 107 9.67 5.38 43.30
N ASP A 108 9.17 6.26 44.17
CA ASP A 108 9.46 7.70 44.17
C ASP A 108 9.33 8.32 42.76
N ALA A 109 8.20 8.03 42.10
CA ALA A 109 7.88 8.47 40.74
C ALA A 109 8.89 8.03 39.65
N ARG A 110 9.58 6.90 39.85
CA ARG A 110 10.58 6.38 38.90
C ARG A 110 10.31 4.91 38.58
N LEU A 111 10.17 4.62 37.29
CA LEU A 111 10.03 3.28 36.74
C LEU A 111 11.42 2.72 36.41
N THR A 112 11.70 1.54 36.94
CA THR A 112 12.86 0.72 36.61
C THR A 112 12.40 -0.55 35.91
N VAL A 113 13.09 -0.91 34.83
CA VAL A 113 12.80 -2.11 34.04
C VAL A 113 14.09 -2.90 33.89
N PHE A 114 14.04 -4.20 34.12
CA PHE A 114 15.17 -5.09 33.93
C PHE A 114 14.72 -6.36 33.20
N GLY A 115 15.14 -6.51 31.95
CA GLY A 115 14.93 -7.73 31.16
C GLY A 115 15.64 -8.93 31.79
N LYS A 116 14.88 -9.98 32.08
CA LYS A 116 15.39 -11.22 32.63
C LYS A 116 16.26 -11.91 31.58
N ARG A 117 17.47 -12.32 31.98
CA ARG A 117 18.48 -13.00 31.16
C ARG A 117 17.98 -14.34 30.60
N SER A 118 17.18 -14.33 29.55
CA SER A 118 17.28 -15.33 28.51
C SER A 118 18.19 -14.72 27.45
N ASN A 119 19.41 -15.26 27.33
CA ASN A 119 20.29 -14.94 26.21
C ASN A 119 19.46 -15.07 24.91
N PRO A 120 19.41 -14.06 24.03
CA PRO A 120 20.31 -12.92 23.89
C PRO A 120 19.67 -11.52 24.06
N PHE A 121 18.94 -11.25 25.16
CA PHE A 121 18.32 -9.93 25.38
C PHE A 121 18.64 -9.34 26.76
N THR A 122 19.14 -8.11 26.79
CA THR A 122 19.22 -7.25 27.98
C THR A 122 18.51 -5.94 27.72
N LEU A 123 17.55 -5.59 28.59
CA LEU A 123 16.89 -4.30 28.64
C LEU A 123 17.02 -3.74 30.05
N VAL A 124 17.59 -2.55 30.18
CA VAL A 124 17.65 -1.84 31.47
C VAL A 124 17.09 -0.46 31.27
N GLY A 125 16.00 -0.15 31.95
CA GLY A 125 15.35 1.17 31.90
C GLY A 125 15.33 1.80 33.28
N ASP A 126 15.56 3.10 33.32
CA ASP A 126 15.35 3.96 34.46
C ASP A 126 14.69 5.26 33.96
N ILE A 127 13.41 5.42 34.23
CA ILE A 127 12.52 6.38 33.59
C ILE A 127 11.74 7.16 34.67
N PRO A 128 11.93 8.49 34.81
CA PRO A 128 11.09 9.31 35.66
C PRO A 128 9.69 9.40 35.06
N TYR A 129 8.67 9.06 35.85
CA TYR A 129 7.29 9.14 35.41
C TYR A 129 6.37 9.32 36.62
N LYS A 130 5.76 10.50 36.74
CA LYS A 130 4.78 10.82 37.79
C LYS A 130 3.36 10.65 37.26
N PHE A 131 2.57 9.81 37.92
CA PHE A 131 1.13 9.74 37.62
C PHE A 131 0.38 10.97 38.18
N PRO A 132 -0.73 11.41 37.55
CA PRO A 132 -1.48 12.59 37.99
C PRO A 132 -1.98 12.56 39.45
N PHE A 133 -2.17 11.37 40.02
CA PHE A 133 -2.66 11.19 41.39
C PHE A 133 -1.55 11.25 42.47
N MET A 134 -0.27 11.31 42.06
CA MET A 134 0.86 11.23 42.99
C MET A 134 1.24 12.57 43.59
N THR A 135 1.76 12.53 44.82
CA THR A 135 2.21 13.68 45.60
C THR A 135 3.73 13.84 45.63
N VAL A 136 4.47 12.83 45.19
CA VAL A 136 5.94 12.83 45.09
C VAL A 136 6.39 13.09 43.66
N GLU A 137 7.46 13.87 43.53
CA GLU A 137 8.16 14.13 42.26
C GLU A 137 9.39 13.23 42.14
N PRO A 138 9.82 12.87 40.91
CA PRO A 138 11.05 12.13 40.73
C PRO A 138 12.25 12.95 41.21
N SER A 139 13.25 12.29 41.77
CA SER A 139 14.46 12.96 42.27
C SER A 139 15.33 13.60 41.19
N SER A 140 15.08 13.27 39.91
CA SER A 140 15.78 13.77 38.73
C SER A 140 14.91 13.57 37.48
N ASP A 141 14.99 14.52 36.55
CA ASP A 141 14.38 14.43 35.21
C ASP A 141 15.19 13.55 34.25
N GLN A 142 16.36 13.02 34.68
CA GLN A 142 17.21 12.21 33.82
C GLN A 142 16.66 10.81 33.63
N PHE A 143 16.60 10.34 32.39
CA PHE A 143 16.27 8.95 32.08
C PHE A 143 17.46 8.23 31.44
N ALA A 144 17.49 6.91 31.58
CA ALA A 144 18.46 6.04 30.94
C ALA A 144 17.79 4.75 30.46
N LEU A 145 18.13 4.32 29.26
CA LEU A 145 17.71 3.08 28.64
C LEU A 145 18.93 2.40 28.03
N LYS A 146 19.13 1.13 28.31
CA LYS A 146 20.14 0.28 27.69
C LYS A 146 19.46 -0.92 27.07
N VAL A 147 19.78 -1.18 25.82
CA VAL A 147 19.32 -2.32 25.03
C VAL A 147 20.56 -3.03 24.49
N ASP A 148 20.66 -4.33 24.75
CA ASP A 148 21.71 -5.18 24.22
C ASP A 148 21.07 -6.47 23.73
N VAL A 149 21.04 -6.66 22.41
CA VAL A 149 20.29 -7.73 21.77
C VAL A 149 21.09 -8.36 20.65
N GLU A 150 20.96 -9.68 20.49
CA GLU A 150 21.60 -10.42 19.40
C GLU A 150 20.58 -11.30 18.67
N ASN A 151 20.80 -11.55 17.38
CA ASN A 151 20.03 -12.47 16.55
C ASN A 151 18.50 -12.31 16.72
N GLU A 152 17.77 -13.35 17.15
CA GLU A 152 16.32 -13.32 17.35
C GLU A 152 15.87 -12.26 18.38
N GLY A 153 16.73 -11.88 19.33
CA GLY A 153 16.46 -10.80 20.27
C GLY A 153 16.26 -9.44 19.61
N ILE A 154 16.79 -9.23 18.40
CA ILE A 154 16.61 -7.99 17.62
C ILE A 154 15.15 -7.78 17.23
N ALA A 155 14.37 -8.86 17.09
CA ALA A 155 12.94 -8.76 16.81
C ALA A 155 12.19 -7.97 17.90
N LEU A 156 12.68 -7.93 19.14
CA LEU A 156 12.06 -7.16 20.22
C LEU A 156 12.13 -5.63 19.98
N LEU A 157 12.99 -5.16 19.08
CA LEU A 157 13.04 -3.73 18.73
C LEU A 157 11.79 -3.25 18.00
N SER A 158 11.00 -4.15 17.41
CA SER A 158 9.72 -3.80 16.78
C SER A 158 8.70 -3.24 17.78
N LEU A 159 8.84 -3.52 19.08
CA LEU A 159 8.02 -2.91 20.14
C LEU A 159 8.13 -1.38 20.17
N PHE A 160 9.17 -0.82 19.54
CA PHE A 160 9.44 0.61 19.50
C PHE A 160 9.30 1.21 18.09
N THR A 161 9.21 0.39 17.03
CA THR A 161 9.11 0.87 15.65
C THR A 161 8.35 -0.08 14.74
N ASP A 162 7.55 0.49 13.85
CA ASP A 162 6.82 -0.21 12.80
C ASP A 162 7.49 -0.16 11.43
N GLN A 163 8.53 0.66 11.26
CA GLN A 163 9.15 0.91 9.96
C GLN A 163 9.97 -0.27 9.43
N VAL A 164 10.60 -1.03 10.33
CA VAL A 164 11.50 -2.15 9.98
C VAL A 164 11.28 -3.30 10.96
N ALA A 165 11.18 -4.52 10.44
CA ALA A 165 11.07 -5.74 11.24
C ALA A 165 12.16 -6.75 10.89
N TRP A 166 12.73 -7.37 11.92
CA TRP A 166 13.71 -8.44 11.80
C TRP A 166 13.06 -9.74 11.33
N LYS A 167 13.67 -10.42 10.35
CA LYS A 167 13.21 -11.70 9.77
C LYS A 167 14.22 -12.84 9.91
N GLY A 168 15.36 -12.58 10.56
CA GLY A 168 16.39 -13.57 10.88
C GLY A 168 17.80 -13.19 10.39
N GLY A 169 18.76 -14.07 10.67
CA GLY A 169 20.19 -13.88 10.35
C GLY A 169 21.04 -13.65 11.59
N GLU A 170 22.24 -13.11 11.41
CA GLU A 170 23.14 -12.77 12.51
C GLU A 170 23.16 -11.26 12.73
N GLY A 171 23.07 -10.84 14.00
CA GLY A 171 23.17 -9.44 14.31
C GLY A 171 23.42 -9.18 15.78
N GLN A 172 23.95 -8.01 16.08
CA GLN A 172 24.14 -7.50 17.43
C GLN A 172 23.78 -6.03 17.44
N VAL A 173 22.98 -5.61 18.42
CA VAL A 173 22.61 -4.21 18.64
C VAL A 173 22.90 -3.89 20.10
N ASN A 174 23.83 -2.97 20.32
CA ASN A 174 24.12 -2.38 21.60
C ASN A 174 23.73 -0.90 21.54
N LEU A 175 22.75 -0.49 22.32
CA LEU A 175 22.20 0.86 22.29
C LEU A 175 22.00 1.37 23.72
N GLN A 176 22.46 2.59 23.97
CA GLN A 176 22.16 3.33 25.18
C GLN A 176 21.49 4.65 24.80
N VAL A 177 20.30 4.90 25.33
CA VAL A 177 19.57 6.15 25.19
C VAL A 177 19.49 6.82 26.55
N ASN A 178 20.03 8.02 26.68
CA ASN A 178 19.97 8.80 27.91
C ASN A 178 19.34 10.17 27.60
N GLY A 179 18.92 10.92 28.62
CA GLY A 179 18.47 12.29 28.37
C GLY A 179 17.61 12.85 29.49
N ILE A 180 16.81 13.85 29.15
CA ILE A 180 15.84 14.48 30.04
C ILE A 180 14.43 14.08 29.59
N LEU A 181 13.60 13.67 30.55
CA LEU A 181 12.17 13.42 30.40
C LEU A 181 11.43 14.04 31.58
N ARG A 182 10.56 15.01 31.31
CA ARG A 182 9.69 15.61 32.34
C ARG A 182 8.39 16.14 31.76
N THR A 183 7.38 16.21 32.61
CA THR A 183 6.10 16.85 32.31
C THR A 183 6.15 18.31 32.75
N LEU A 184 5.96 19.23 31.83
CA LEU A 184 5.90 20.67 32.10
C LEU A 184 4.55 21.03 32.76
N PRO A 185 4.44 22.18 33.45
CA PRO A 185 3.18 22.62 34.05
C PRO A 185 2.02 22.77 33.05
N SER A 186 2.32 22.95 31.77
CA SER A 186 1.35 22.98 30.68
C SER A 186 0.77 21.61 30.31
N GLY A 187 1.31 20.52 30.87
CA GLY A 187 1.04 19.14 30.46
C GLY A 187 1.91 18.65 29.30
N ALA A 188 2.71 19.54 28.68
CA ALA A 188 3.61 19.15 27.60
C ALA A 188 4.78 18.31 28.11
N ILE A 189 5.23 17.32 27.32
CA ILE A 189 6.40 16.49 27.63
C ILE A 189 7.66 17.15 27.05
N ASP A 190 8.65 17.43 27.89
CA ASP A 190 10.00 17.85 27.47
C ASP A 190 10.89 16.60 27.40
N PHE A 191 11.13 16.12 26.18
CA PHE A 191 11.90 14.92 25.88
C PHE A 191 13.15 15.26 25.06
N ARG A 192 14.34 15.10 25.66
CA ARG A 192 15.63 15.44 25.04
C ARG A 192 16.60 14.25 25.11
N PRO A 193 16.38 13.23 24.28
CA PRO A 193 17.22 12.03 24.24
C PRO A 193 18.54 12.23 23.49
N THR A 194 19.54 11.44 23.87
CA THR A 194 20.76 11.17 23.11
C THR A 194 20.97 9.65 23.07
N ALA A 195 21.39 9.14 21.92
CA ALA A 195 21.59 7.72 21.66
C ALA A 195 23.05 7.42 21.30
N THR A 196 23.67 6.46 21.96
CA THR A 196 25.04 6.01 21.69
C THR A 196 25.09 4.49 21.60
N GLY A 197 25.95 3.95 20.74
CA GLY A 197 26.07 2.50 20.58
C GLY A 197 26.30 2.11 19.12
N SER A 198 26.12 0.83 18.82
CA SER A 198 26.34 0.27 17.49
C SER A 198 25.39 -0.88 17.19
N ALA A 199 25.05 -1.05 15.92
CA ALA A 199 24.46 -2.27 15.41
C ALA A 199 25.34 -2.86 14.30
N ARG A 200 25.43 -4.18 14.25
CA ARG A 200 26.13 -4.92 13.19
C ARG A 200 25.25 -6.06 12.73
N PHE A 201 25.19 -6.25 11.42
CA PHE A 201 24.40 -7.29 10.79
C PHE A 201 25.25 -8.08 9.80
N ARG A 202 24.98 -9.39 9.72
CA ARG A 202 25.59 -10.31 8.75
C ARG A 202 24.54 -11.30 8.28
N ASN A 203 24.39 -11.44 6.97
CA ASN A 203 23.39 -12.31 6.34
C ASN A 203 21.99 -12.11 6.97
N ALA A 204 21.66 -10.86 7.33
CA ALA A 204 20.42 -10.53 8.00
C ALA A 204 19.28 -10.36 7.00
N ARG A 205 18.05 -10.56 7.47
CA ARG A 205 16.83 -10.34 6.71
C ARG A 205 15.92 -9.36 7.41
N PHE A 206 15.38 -8.41 6.66
CA PHE A 206 14.48 -7.37 7.16
C PHE A 206 13.29 -7.20 6.23
N SER A 207 12.12 -6.92 6.80
CA SER A 207 11.02 -6.32 6.04
C SER A 207 10.89 -4.84 6.41
N ALA A 208 10.48 -4.00 5.46
CA ALA A 208 10.21 -2.59 5.71
C ALA A 208 8.74 -2.28 5.44
N ALA A 209 8.13 -1.38 6.22
CA ALA A 209 6.73 -0.99 6.03
C ALA A 209 6.49 -0.39 4.63
N ALA A 210 7.48 0.29 4.06
CA ALA A 210 7.43 0.84 2.71
C ALA A 210 7.54 -0.23 1.60
N LEU A 211 7.97 -1.46 1.94
CA LEU A 211 8.18 -2.58 1.03
C LEU A 211 7.54 -3.86 1.62
N PRO A 212 6.21 -3.93 1.74
CA PRO A 212 5.55 -4.96 2.54
C PRO A 212 5.55 -6.36 1.91
N GLU A 213 5.76 -6.46 0.59
CA GLU A 213 5.62 -7.73 -0.14
C GLU A 213 6.88 -8.60 -0.11
N GLU A 214 8.06 -8.02 0.06
CA GLU A 214 9.33 -8.74 -0.04
C GLU A 214 10.32 -8.28 1.04
N GLU A 215 11.24 -9.18 1.41
CA GLU A 215 12.27 -8.91 2.41
C GLU A 215 13.56 -8.43 1.73
N VAL A 216 14.29 -7.53 2.39
CA VAL A 216 15.70 -7.30 2.08
C VAL A 216 16.49 -8.42 2.74
N THR A 217 17.24 -9.18 1.94
CA THR A 217 18.00 -10.36 2.35
C THR A 217 19.51 -10.11 2.27
N ASP A 218 20.31 -11.04 2.80
CA ASP A 218 21.77 -10.98 2.83
C ASP A 218 22.35 -9.63 3.32
N VAL A 219 21.62 -8.99 4.25
CA VAL A 219 21.98 -7.68 4.76
C VAL A 219 23.24 -7.79 5.61
N THR A 220 24.27 -7.08 5.18
CA THR A 220 25.54 -6.93 5.88
C THR A 220 25.83 -5.45 6.06
N GLY A 221 26.10 -5.02 7.29
CA GLY A 221 26.34 -3.61 7.55
C GLY A 221 26.61 -3.27 9.00
N ASP A 222 27.09 -2.05 9.19
CA ASP A 222 27.38 -1.42 10.47
C ASP A 222 26.57 -0.13 10.59
N LEU A 223 25.95 0.08 11.76
CA LEU A 223 25.32 1.32 12.15
C LEU A 223 25.99 1.83 13.43
N LEU A 224 26.28 3.13 13.48
CA LEU A 224 26.84 3.80 14.64
C LEU A 224 25.86 4.87 15.14
N PHE A 225 25.42 4.75 16.39
CA PHE A 225 24.62 5.76 17.06
C PHE A 225 25.56 6.74 17.75
N ALA A 226 25.47 8.02 17.37
CA ALA A 226 26.38 9.08 17.82
C ALA A 226 25.59 10.29 18.31
N ASN A 227 25.04 10.19 19.53
CA ASN A 227 24.18 11.14 20.20
C ASN A 227 22.86 11.42 19.45
N ASP A 228 22.86 12.33 18.50
CA ASP A 228 21.68 12.85 17.81
C ASP A 228 21.44 12.20 16.44
N ARG A 229 22.33 11.31 16.00
CA ARG A 229 22.34 10.74 14.65
C ARG A 229 22.78 9.28 14.59
N ILE A 230 22.44 8.64 13.48
CA ILE A 230 22.90 7.31 13.08
C ILE A 230 23.76 7.47 11.84
N GLN A 231 24.96 6.92 11.86
CA GLN A 231 25.76 6.72 10.67
C GLN A 231 25.52 5.29 10.18
N VAL A 232 25.19 5.14 8.91
CA VAL A 232 24.82 3.86 8.28
C VAL A 232 25.85 3.52 7.21
N GLN A 233 26.26 2.25 7.17
CA GLN A 233 26.92 1.62 6.04
C GLN A 233 26.42 0.18 5.95
N ALA A 234 25.55 -0.09 4.98
CA ALA A 234 24.95 -1.40 4.81
C ALA A 234 24.70 -1.72 3.34
N GLN A 235 24.68 -3.00 3.03
CA GLN A 235 24.30 -3.52 1.72
C GLN A 235 23.44 -4.77 1.91
N GLY A 236 22.58 -5.05 0.95
CA GLY A 236 21.75 -6.25 0.93
C GLY A 236 21.20 -6.52 -0.46
N LEU A 237 20.45 -7.60 -0.57
CA LEU A 237 19.74 -8.02 -1.76
C LEU A 237 18.26 -7.77 -1.59
N PHE A 238 17.59 -7.35 -2.65
CA PHE A 238 16.14 -7.28 -2.70
C PHE A 238 15.70 -7.72 -4.07
N SER A 239 14.79 -8.70 -4.13
CA SER A 239 14.47 -9.45 -5.35
C SER A 239 15.74 -10.05 -6.01
N GLU A 240 16.07 -9.62 -7.23
CA GLU A 240 17.27 -10.02 -7.99
C GLU A 240 18.38 -8.94 -7.98
N GLY A 241 18.14 -7.80 -7.32
CA GLY A 241 19.03 -6.63 -7.34
C GLY A 241 19.72 -6.37 -6.01
N THR A 242 20.47 -5.26 -5.97
CA THR A 242 21.21 -4.83 -4.78
C THR A 242 20.69 -3.50 -4.23
N ILE A 243 20.69 -3.40 -2.90
CA ILE A 243 20.40 -2.18 -2.17
C ILE A 243 21.64 -1.84 -1.35
N ALA A 244 22.14 -0.61 -1.47
CA ALA A 244 23.25 -0.11 -0.65
C ALA A 244 22.85 1.18 0.06
N ALA A 245 22.99 1.22 1.38
CA ALA A 245 22.65 2.37 2.21
C ALA A 245 23.92 2.93 2.88
N GLN A 246 24.18 4.22 2.68
CA GLN A 246 25.33 4.90 3.28
C GLN A 246 25.01 6.36 3.62
N GLY A 247 25.44 6.81 4.79
CA GLY A 247 25.39 8.23 5.16
C GLY A 247 24.90 8.43 6.58
N VAL A 248 24.36 9.61 6.86
CA VAL A 248 23.95 10.03 8.20
C VAL A 248 22.45 10.37 8.23
N LEU A 249 21.76 9.84 9.24
CA LEU A 249 20.36 10.16 9.52
C LEU A 249 20.20 10.67 10.96
N PRO A 250 19.72 11.90 11.18
CA PRO A 250 19.38 12.39 12.52
C PRO A 250 18.27 11.54 13.14
N ILE A 251 18.27 11.33 14.45
CA ILE A 251 17.31 10.44 15.13
C ILE A 251 16.09 11.22 15.60
N PHE A 252 16.32 12.21 16.48
CA PHE A 252 15.27 12.83 17.28
C PHE A 252 14.90 14.24 16.82
N SER A 253 15.86 15.00 16.30
CA SER A 253 15.67 16.38 15.88
C SER A 253 16.55 16.69 14.65
N PRO A 254 16.15 17.63 13.78
CA PRO A 254 16.98 18.06 12.68
C PRO A 254 18.33 18.61 13.17
N LEU A 255 19.38 18.40 12.39
CA LEU A 255 20.69 18.96 12.70
C LEU A 255 20.69 20.48 12.54
N ALA A 256 21.63 21.14 13.22
CA ALA A 256 21.87 22.55 13.01
C ALA A 256 22.25 22.83 11.54
N PRO A 257 21.82 23.95 10.93
CA PRO A 257 22.11 24.26 9.52
C PRO A 257 23.60 24.31 9.16
N THR A 258 24.48 24.47 10.14
CA THR A 258 25.94 24.52 9.96
C THR A 258 26.62 23.17 10.19
N ASP A 259 25.86 22.11 10.50
CA ASP A 259 26.43 20.79 10.76
C ASP A 259 26.94 20.15 9.45
N PRO A 260 28.21 19.70 9.40
CA PRO A 260 28.78 19.14 8.18
C PRO A 260 28.07 17.87 7.69
N ALA A 261 27.42 17.11 8.58
CA ALA A 261 26.73 15.88 8.21
C ALA A 261 25.49 16.12 7.33
N LEU A 262 24.99 17.36 7.23
CA LEU A 262 23.96 17.73 6.25
C LEU A 262 24.42 17.53 4.79
N ASN A 263 25.74 17.50 4.53
CA ASN A 263 26.31 17.22 3.21
C ASN A 263 26.46 15.72 2.92
N THR A 264 26.20 14.86 3.90
CA THR A 264 26.28 13.40 3.78
C THR A 264 25.00 12.76 4.33
N PRO A 265 23.82 13.10 3.75
CA PRO A 265 22.56 12.49 4.17
C PRO A 265 22.59 10.99 3.92
N LEU A 266 21.62 10.26 4.47
CA LEU A 266 21.47 8.84 4.18
C LEU A 266 21.06 8.67 2.70
N LEU A 267 21.96 8.09 1.91
CA LEU A 267 21.74 7.70 0.53
C LEU A 267 21.42 6.21 0.46
N ILE A 268 20.45 5.85 -0.36
CA ILE A 268 20.09 4.45 -0.65
C ILE A 268 20.17 4.28 -2.16
N ASP A 269 21.18 3.56 -2.62
CA ASP A 269 21.35 3.15 -4.01
C ASP A 269 20.54 1.88 -4.28
N LEU A 270 19.79 1.90 -5.38
CA LEU A 270 18.94 0.82 -5.88
C LEU A 270 19.47 0.40 -7.25
N ASP A 271 19.89 -0.85 -7.39
CA ASP A 271 20.45 -1.38 -8.63
C ASP A 271 19.74 -2.68 -9.02
N ASN A 272 19.08 -2.67 -10.19
CA ASN A 272 18.36 -3.80 -10.77
C ASN A 272 17.28 -4.40 -9.84
N ILE A 273 16.50 -3.54 -9.19
CA ILE A 273 15.45 -3.97 -8.26
C ILE A 273 14.19 -4.37 -9.04
N ALA A 274 13.69 -5.58 -8.85
CA ALA A 274 12.34 -5.94 -9.26
C ALA A 274 11.37 -5.62 -8.11
N LEU A 275 10.54 -4.60 -8.30
CA LEU A 275 9.59 -4.13 -7.29
C LEU A 275 8.17 -4.56 -7.63
N ARG A 276 7.50 -5.14 -6.64
CA ARG A 276 6.07 -5.44 -6.67
C ARG A 276 5.38 -4.70 -5.52
N LEU A 277 4.45 -3.82 -5.87
CA LEU A 277 3.58 -3.07 -4.98
C LEU A 277 2.14 -3.28 -5.44
N GLU A 278 1.35 -3.89 -4.56
CA GLU A 278 -0.01 -4.32 -4.83
C GLU A 278 -0.84 -3.15 -5.33
N ASN A 279 -1.52 -3.35 -6.46
CA ASN A 279 -2.40 -2.35 -7.07
C ASN A 279 -1.73 -1.00 -7.37
N LEU A 280 -0.40 -0.92 -7.37
CA LEU A 280 0.35 0.31 -7.61
C LEU A 280 1.41 0.16 -8.70
N TYR A 281 2.35 -0.78 -8.54
CA TYR A 281 3.47 -0.94 -9.46
C TYR A 281 4.02 -2.37 -9.51
N ASN A 282 4.42 -2.83 -10.69
CA ASN A 282 5.13 -4.08 -10.87
C ASN A 282 6.14 -3.94 -12.00
N GLY A 283 7.44 -3.90 -11.70
CA GLY A 283 8.51 -3.75 -12.70
C GLY A 283 9.88 -3.46 -12.10
N GLY A 284 10.82 -3.06 -12.95
CA GLY A 284 12.21 -2.75 -12.58
C GLY A 284 12.37 -1.33 -12.00
N VAL A 285 13.22 -1.19 -10.99
CA VAL A 285 13.52 0.05 -10.28
C VAL A 285 15.03 0.21 -10.17
N ASP A 286 15.52 1.37 -10.59
CA ASP A 286 16.92 1.77 -10.45
C ASP A 286 16.97 3.21 -9.93
N GLY A 287 18.03 3.57 -9.22
CA GLY A 287 18.32 4.96 -8.89
C GLY A 287 18.86 5.16 -7.49
N ARG A 288 18.70 6.37 -6.98
CA ARG A 288 19.21 6.81 -5.69
C ARG A 288 18.14 7.54 -4.92
N VAL A 289 17.76 6.96 -3.79
CA VAL A 289 16.89 7.59 -2.80
C VAL A 289 17.75 8.38 -1.81
N VAL A 290 17.30 9.58 -1.48
CA VAL A 290 17.94 10.47 -0.51
C VAL A 290 17.00 10.61 0.68
N VAL A 291 17.43 10.13 1.85
CA VAL A 291 16.67 10.21 3.10
C VAL A 291 17.23 11.32 3.98
N THR A 292 16.40 12.32 4.24
CA THR A 292 16.69 13.48 5.10
C THR A 292 15.64 13.57 6.22
N GLY A 293 15.58 14.69 6.95
CA GLY A 293 14.70 14.81 8.11
C GLY A 293 15.27 14.08 9.32
N THR A 294 14.44 13.28 10.01
CA THR A 294 14.86 12.48 11.16
C THR A 294 14.37 11.03 11.02
N ALA A 295 14.95 10.08 11.75
CA ALA A 295 14.53 8.68 11.75
C ALA A 295 13.06 8.49 12.22
N LEU A 296 12.56 9.41 13.04
CA LEU A 296 11.16 9.42 13.50
C LEU A 296 10.20 10.15 12.54
N ALA A 297 10.73 10.98 11.63
CA ALA A 297 9.97 11.70 10.63
C ALA A 297 10.81 11.85 9.34
N PRO A 298 11.03 10.74 8.60
CA PRO A 298 11.93 10.74 7.46
C PRO A 298 11.32 11.47 6.27
N LEU A 299 12.17 12.22 5.56
CA LEU A 299 11.85 12.87 4.29
C LEU A 299 12.57 12.14 3.17
N VAL A 300 11.81 11.59 2.23
CA VAL A 300 12.33 10.72 1.16
C VAL A 300 12.28 11.46 -0.17
N GLY A 301 13.43 11.69 -0.78
CA GLY A 301 13.57 12.29 -2.11
C GLY A 301 14.56 11.49 -2.97
N GLY A 302 15.13 12.14 -3.97
CA GLY A 302 16.13 11.53 -4.87
C GLY A 302 15.55 11.24 -6.26
N GLU A 303 16.25 10.40 -7.01
CA GLU A 303 15.95 10.09 -8.40
C GLU A 303 15.73 8.59 -8.56
N VAL A 304 14.54 8.20 -9.03
CA VAL A 304 14.14 6.82 -9.24
C VAL A 304 13.64 6.63 -10.67
N SER A 305 14.12 5.60 -11.34
CA SER A 305 13.71 5.21 -12.68
C SER A 305 12.90 3.92 -12.61
N LEU A 306 11.72 3.93 -13.23
CA LEU A 306 10.87 2.75 -13.40
C LEU A 306 11.02 2.20 -14.81
N SER A 307 11.19 0.90 -14.95
CA SER A 307 11.41 0.26 -16.26
C SER A 307 10.67 -1.06 -16.40
N GLY A 308 10.37 -1.47 -17.65
CA GLY A 308 9.93 -2.84 -17.97
C GLY A 308 8.64 -3.34 -17.29
N GLY A 309 7.83 -2.43 -16.73
CA GLY A 309 6.77 -2.78 -15.79
C GLY A 309 5.36 -2.29 -16.13
N ARG A 310 4.46 -2.41 -15.15
CA ARG A 310 3.08 -1.90 -15.14
C ARG A 310 2.86 -1.00 -13.93
N VAL A 311 2.28 0.17 -14.18
CA VAL A 311 1.71 1.07 -13.17
C VAL A 311 0.21 0.87 -13.19
N PHE A 312 -0.39 0.60 -12.03
CA PHE A 312 -1.82 0.37 -11.92
C PHE A 312 -2.55 1.66 -11.52
N ILE A 313 -3.67 1.95 -12.18
CA ILE A 313 -4.53 3.08 -11.80
C ILE A 313 -5.57 2.55 -10.80
N PRO A 314 -5.64 3.10 -9.57
CA PRO A 314 -6.61 2.64 -8.57
C PRO A 314 -8.05 2.99 -8.96
N ASP A 315 -9.01 2.21 -8.45
CA ASP A 315 -10.45 2.44 -8.70
C ASP A 315 -11.04 3.62 -7.92
N ALA A 316 -10.39 4.01 -6.81
CA ALA A 316 -10.71 5.20 -6.03
C ALA A 316 -9.42 5.79 -5.44
N ALA A 317 -9.40 7.11 -5.26
CA ALA A 317 -8.35 7.74 -4.46
C ALA A 317 -8.42 7.17 -3.02
N PRO A 318 -7.28 6.82 -2.40
CA PRO A 318 -7.29 6.37 -1.01
C PRO A 318 -7.94 7.46 -0.13
N VAL A 319 -8.92 7.05 0.68
CA VAL A 319 -9.57 7.95 1.63
C VAL A 319 -8.58 8.19 2.77
N ALA A 320 -8.06 9.41 2.86
CA ALA A 320 -7.16 9.83 3.92
C ALA A 320 -7.89 9.82 5.28
N THR A 321 -7.60 8.84 6.13
CA THR A 321 -7.80 8.96 7.57
C THR A 321 -6.52 9.48 8.20
N ALA A 322 -6.34 10.79 8.15
CA ALA A 322 -5.27 11.47 8.88
C ALA A 322 -5.64 11.50 10.38
N THR A 323 -5.05 10.61 11.18
CA THR A 323 -4.96 10.83 12.63
C THR A 323 -3.74 11.72 12.89
N ALA A 324 -3.99 12.92 13.43
CA ALA A 324 -2.95 13.82 13.88
C ALA A 324 -2.15 13.16 15.02
N GLY A 325 -0.91 12.75 14.74
CA GLY A 325 -0.04 12.07 15.71
C GLY A 325 0.57 13.03 16.74
N ASP A 326 0.53 12.58 17.99
CA ASP A 326 1.13 13.18 19.19
C ASP A 326 2.65 13.43 19.03
N PRO A 327 3.25 14.37 19.80
CA PRO A 327 4.70 14.53 19.85
C PRO A 327 5.36 13.26 20.43
N GLY A 328 6.14 12.55 19.60
CA GLY A 328 6.86 11.33 20.00
C GLY A 328 6.43 10.06 19.26
N THR A 329 5.40 10.13 18.42
CA THR A 329 5.00 9.02 17.54
C THR A 329 5.84 8.99 16.27
N ILE A 330 6.27 7.80 15.85
CA ILE A 330 6.89 7.58 14.54
C ILE A 330 5.89 7.97 13.47
N ARG A 331 6.26 8.90 12.58
CA ARG A 331 5.39 9.37 11.50
C ARG A 331 5.70 8.62 10.22
N SER A 332 4.66 8.34 9.44
CA SER A 332 4.81 7.79 8.09
C SER A 332 5.79 8.66 7.28
N PRO A 333 6.68 8.04 6.49
CA PRO A 333 7.61 8.77 5.63
C PRO A 333 6.87 9.76 4.71
N ARG A 334 7.47 10.93 4.52
CA ARG A 334 6.96 11.95 3.60
C ARG A 334 7.85 12.03 2.37
N LEU A 335 7.25 11.95 1.18
CA LEU A 335 7.95 12.20 -0.07
C LEU A 335 8.22 13.71 -0.21
N ASN A 336 9.47 14.05 -0.49
CA ASN A 336 9.94 15.41 -0.65
C ASN A 336 10.86 15.47 -1.86
N ASN A 337 10.31 15.95 -2.97
CA ASN A 337 11.01 16.10 -4.25
C ASN A 337 11.59 14.77 -4.76
N LEU A 338 10.78 13.72 -4.77
CA LEU A 338 11.14 12.44 -5.38
C LEU A 338 10.93 12.54 -6.90
N GLU A 339 12.01 12.56 -7.68
CA GLU A 339 11.94 12.53 -9.13
C GLU A 339 11.76 11.09 -9.61
N LEU A 340 10.62 10.82 -10.23
CA LEU A 340 10.26 9.55 -10.84
C LEU A 340 10.37 9.65 -12.36
N THR A 341 11.30 8.93 -12.94
CA THR A 341 11.43 8.78 -14.39
C THR A 341 10.69 7.52 -14.85
N LEU A 342 9.69 7.69 -15.71
CA LEU A 342 9.01 6.59 -16.38
C LEU A 342 9.85 6.20 -17.60
N GLY A 343 10.63 5.14 -17.47
CA GLY A 343 11.58 4.64 -18.46
C GLY A 343 10.94 3.83 -19.58
N ASP A 344 11.77 3.07 -20.30
CA ASP A 344 11.32 2.36 -21.50
C ASP A 344 10.41 1.17 -21.18
N ARG A 345 9.44 0.95 -22.08
CA ARG A 345 8.44 -0.15 -22.03
C ARG A 345 7.54 -0.16 -20.78
N LEU A 346 7.46 0.95 -20.06
CA LEU A 346 6.52 1.09 -18.95
C LEU A 346 5.09 1.17 -19.48
N ARG A 347 4.18 0.41 -18.87
CA ARG A 347 2.75 0.44 -19.18
C ARG A 347 1.97 1.07 -18.02
N VAL A 348 1.01 1.92 -18.32
CA VAL A 348 -0.01 2.37 -17.37
C VAL A 348 -1.29 1.60 -17.69
N THR A 349 -1.81 0.87 -16.72
CA THR A 349 -2.88 -0.11 -16.91
C THR A 349 -4.01 0.08 -15.91
N LYS A 350 -5.24 -0.10 -16.39
CA LYS A 350 -6.42 -0.33 -15.56
C LYS A 350 -7.16 -1.49 -16.21
N ASP A 351 -6.91 -2.72 -15.79
CA ASP A 351 -7.45 -3.90 -16.47
C ASP A 351 -8.96 -4.06 -16.17
N PRO A 352 -9.81 -4.44 -17.15
CA PRO A 352 -9.55 -4.60 -18.59
C PRO A 352 -9.82 -3.32 -19.41
N ILE A 353 -9.85 -2.15 -18.78
CA ILE A 353 -10.27 -0.86 -19.36
C ILE A 353 -9.19 -0.27 -20.27
N LEU A 354 -7.95 -0.11 -19.81
CA LEU A 354 -6.89 0.56 -20.57
C LEU A 354 -5.51 -0.04 -20.34
N ASN A 355 -4.65 0.13 -21.34
CA ASN A 355 -3.24 -0.23 -21.30
C ASN A 355 -2.47 0.67 -22.27
N PHE A 356 -1.66 1.59 -21.73
CA PHE A 356 -0.88 2.56 -22.50
C PHE A 356 0.61 2.44 -22.19
N TYR A 357 1.45 2.53 -23.22
CA TYR A 357 2.88 2.76 -23.06
C TYR A 357 3.11 4.22 -22.67
N ALA A 358 3.75 4.43 -21.53
CA ALA A 358 3.96 5.74 -20.94
C ALA A 358 5.46 6.03 -20.78
N ARG A 359 5.86 7.28 -21.04
CA ARG A 359 7.22 7.77 -20.76
C ARG A 359 7.14 9.21 -20.29
N GLY A 360 7.98 9.59 -19.33
CA GLY A 360 7.94 10.95 -18.78
C GLY A 360 8.73 11.08 -17.49
N LYS A 361 8.61 12.25 -16.87
CA LYS A 361 9.18 12.53 -15.56
C LYS A 361 8.10 13.14 -14.68
N LEU A 362 8.05 12.70 -13.44
CA LEU A 362 7.16 13.19 -12.41
C LEU A 362 7.97 13.55 -11.16
N ASN A 363 7.59 14.62 -10.49
CA ASN A 363 8.08 14.98 -9.19
C ASN A 363 6.97 14.71 -8.18
N ILE A 364 7.24 13.86 -7.19
CA ILE A 364 6.25 13.39 -6.21
C ILE A 364 6.55 13.99 -4.85
N ASN A 365 5.52 14.56 -4.22
CA ASN A 365 5.58 15.19 -2.92
C ASN A 365 4.35 14.82 -2.07
N GLY A 366 4.50 14.84 -0.75
CA GLY A 366 3.39 14.61 0.19
C GLY A 366 3.53 13.32 0.99
N PHE A 367 2.50 12.99 1.76
CA PHE A 367 2.44 11.73 2.52
C PHE A 367 1.90 10.62 1.62
N LEU A 368 2.19 9.36 1.93
CA LEU A 368 1.78 8.21 1.09
C LEU A 368 0.25 8.12 0.88
N ASP A 369 -0.54 8.65 1.81
CA ASP A 369 -2.00 8.74 1.74
C ASP A 369 -2.52 10.00 1.02
N ASN A 370 -1.65 10.99 0.77
CA ASN A 370 -1.98 12.25 0.12
C ASN A 370 -0.80 12.77 -0.71
N LEU A 371 -0.64 12.16 -1.89
CA LEU A 371 0.43 12.46 -2.84
C LEU A 371 0.04 13.54 -3.84
N ASN A 372 1.01 14.37 -4.18
CA ASN A 372 0.92 15.36 -5.24
C ASN A 372 2.01 15.08 -6.26
N ALA A 373 1.60 15.01 -7.53
CA ALA A 373 2.51 14.81 -8.64
C ALA A 373 2.61 16.09 -9.48
N GLN A 374 3.80 16.34 -10.03
CA GLN A 374 4.05 17.40 -10.99
C GLN A 374 4.87 16.87 -12.15
N GLY A 375 4.46 17.15 -13.39
CA GLY A 375 5.24 16.79 -14.57
C GLY A 375 4.37 16.34 -15.73
N THR A 376 5.00 15.74 -16.74
CA THR A 376 4.32 15.34 -17.97
C THR A 376 4.64 13.90 -18.31
N VAL A 377 3.59 13.13 -18.57
CA VAL A 377 3.66 11.76 -19.07
C VAL A 377 3.14 11.73 -20.49
N LEU A 378 3.97 11.27 -21.41
CA LEU A 378 3.64 11.05 -22.81
C LEU A 378 3.13 9.62 -23.00
N LEU A 379 2.02 9.48 -23.73
CA LEU A 379 1.42 8.21 -24.09
C LEU A 379 1.83 7.87 -25.52
N ARG A 380 2.74 6.89 -25.67
CA ARG A 380 3.38 6.56 -26.96
C ARG A 380 2.63 5.52 -27.79
N GLY A 381 1.73 4.78 -27.16
CA GLY A 381 0.95 3.73 -27.81
C GLY A 381 0.05 3.04 -26.80
N GLY A 382 -0.85 2.18 -27.28
CA GLY A 382 -1.75 1.41 -26.43
C GLY A 382 -3.21 1.61 -26.79
N GLN A 383 -4.07 1.09 -25.91
CA GLN A 383 -5.49 0.92 -26.19
C GLN A 383 -6.34 1.16 -24.95
N VAL A 384 -7.59 1.52 -25.20
CA VAL A 384 -8.64 1.67 -24.20
C VAL A 384 -9.95 1.13 -24.75
N ASN A 385 -10.69 0.42 -23.91
CA ASN A 385 -12.03 -0.03 -24.21
C ASN A 385 -13.00 1.09 -23.85
N LEU A 386 -13.66 1.67 -24.86
CA LEU A 386 -14.73 2.62 -24.69
C LEU A 386 -16.03 1.96 -25.14
N PHE A 387 -17.01 1.91 -24.25
CA PHE A 387 -18.23 1.14 -24.44
C PHE A 387 -17.91 -0.35 -24.69
N THR A 388 -18.22 -0.88 -25.88
CA THR A 388 -17.91 -2.26 -26.26
C THR A 388 -16.77 -2.37 -27.28
N THR A 389 -16.17 -1.24 -27.67
CA THR A 389 -15.18 -1.17 -28.74
C THR A 389 -13.82 -0.76 -28.20
N GLN A 390 -12.78 -1.39 -28.75
CA GLN A 390 -11.42 -1.02 -28.47
C GLN A 390 -10.96 0.14 -29.36
N PHE A 391 -10.42 1.16 -28.73
CA PHE A 391 -9.75 2.29 -29.37
C PHE A 391 -8.25 2.20 -29.16
N ARG A 392 -7.48 2.69 -30.13
CA ARG A 392 -6.02 2.82 -30.06
C ARG A 392 -5.62 4.29 -30.11
N LEU A 393 -4.47 4.64 -29.53
CA LEU A 393 -3.94 6.01 -29.66
C LEU A 393 -3.72 6.37 -31.14
N ALA A 394 -4.09 7.59 -31.50
CA ALA A 394 -3.92 8.09 -32.86
C ALA A 394 -2.42 8.29 -33.16
N GLN A 395 -1.95 7.65 -34.23
CA GLN A 395 -0.58 7.87 -34.71
C GLN A 395 -0.40 9.33 -35.15
N GLY A 396 0.75 9.92 -34.83
CA GLY A 396 1.08 11.31 -35.15
C GLY A 396 0.43 12.36 -34.25
N TYR A 397 -0.39 11.98 -33.27
CA TYR A 397 -0.87 12.88 -32.21
C TYR A 397 -0.09 12.64 -30.92
N GLU A 398 0.49 13.70 -30.34
CA GLU A 398 1.20 13.60 -29.07
C GLU A 398 0.19 13.56 -27.91
N SER A 399 -0.26 12.34 -27.59
CA SER A 399 -1.14 12.13 -26.44
C SER A 399 -0.35 12.26 -25.14
N LYS A 400 -0.87 13.04 -24.19
CA LYS A 400 -0.16 13.37 -22.94
C LYS A 400 -1.10 13.48 -21.75
N ALA A 401 -0.54 13.28 -20.56
CA ALA A 401 -1.14 13.53 -19.27
C ALA A 401 -0.22 14.51 -18.50
N VAL A 402 -0.76 15.65 -18.10
CA VAL A 402 -0.04 16.71 -17.39
C VAL A 402 -0.49 16.73 -15.93
N PHE A 403 0.44 16.54 -15.02
CA PHE A 403 0.20 16.55 -13.58
C PHE A 403 0.53 17.93 -13.01
N GLU A 404 -0.42 18.49 -12.27
CA GLU A 404 -0.31 19.80 -11.63
C GLU A 404 -0.32 19.63 -10.10
N PRO A 405 0.53 20.38 -9.36
CA PRO A 405 0.69 20.18 -7.91
C PRO A 405 -0.60 20.32 -7.08
N ASN A 406 -1.57 21.09 -7.57
CA ASN A 406 -2.85 21.36 -6.90
C ASN A 406 -3.95 20.33 -7.21
N ARG A 407 -3.67 19.32 -8.05
CA ARG A 407 -4.63 18.29 -8.45
C ARG A 407 -4.28 16.89 -7.92
N GLY A 408 -3.31 16.78 -7.02
CA GLY A 408 -2.88 15.51 -6.47
C GLY A 408 -2.34 14.58 -7.56
N LEU A 409 -3.04 13.48 -7.81
CA LEU A 409 -2.73 12.48 -8.84
C LEU A 409 -3.71 12.50 -10.03
N ASP A 410 -4.59 13.50 -10.15
CA ASP A 410 -5.55 13.65 -11.27
C ASP A 410 -4.97 14.54 -12.40
N PRO A 411 -4.44 13.96 -13.49
CA PRO A 411 -3.81 14.74 -14.55
C PRO A 411 -4.83 15.39 -15.48
N ILE A 412 -4.40 16.46 -16.15
CA ILE A 412 -5.06 17.00 -17.33
C ILE A 412 -4.65 16.16 -18.55
N LEU A 413 -5.62 15.51 -19.15
CA LEU A 413 -5.46 14.69 -20.35
C LEU A 413 -5.57 15.56 -21.60
N ASP A 414 -4.75 15.23 -22.60
CA ASP A 414 -4.88 15.67 -23.98
C ASP A 414 -4.59 14.43 -24.85
N VAL A 415 -5.65 13.70 -25.20
CA VAL A 415 -5.55 12.37 -25.79
C VAL A 415 -6.46 12.25 -27.01
N ARG A 416 -5.93 11.63 -28.06
CA ARG A 416 -6.69 11.29 -29.27
C ARG A 416 -6.62 9.80 -29.56
N LEU A 417 -7.78 9.23 -29.78
CA LEU A 417 -8.04 7.81 -29.93
C LEU A 417 -8.78 7.56 -31.24
N VAL A 418 -8.50 6.44 -31.90
CA VAL A 418 -9.13 6.07 -33.17
C VAL A 418 -9.51 4.59 -33.18
N THR A 419 -10.57 4.28 -33.92
CA THR A 419 -11.01 2.91 -34.22
C THR A 419 -11.75 2.88 -35.57
N SER A 420 -12.04 1.69 -36.06
CA SER A 420 -12.83 1.46 -37.26
C SER A 420 -13.91 0.43 -36.98
N VAL A 421 -15.17 0.80 -37.20
CA VAL A 421 -16.34 -0.05 -36.94
C VAL A 421 -17.05 -0.35 -38.26
N PRO A 422 -17.41 -1.62 -38.55
CA PRO A 422 -18.23 -1.95 -39.71
C PRO A 422 -19.70 -1.56 -39.45
N GLU A 423 -20.32 -0.91 -40.43
CA GLU A 423 -21.73 -0.56 -40.47
C GLU A 423 -22.36 -1.25 -41.67
N VAL A 424 -23.50 -1.92 -41.47
CA VAL A 424 -24.26 -2.53 -42.56
C VAL A 424 -25.33 -1.54 -42.99
N VAL A 425 -25.19 -0.99 -44.20
CA VAL A 425 -26.20 -0.10 -44.77
C VAL A 425 -27.14 -0.94 -45.62
N ARG A 426 -28.43 -0.97 -45.23
CA ARG A 426 -29.48 -1.60 -46.05
C ARG A 426 -30.06 -0.54 -46.99
N PHE A 427 -30.13 -0.85 -48.27
CA PHE A 427 -30.86 -0.02 -49.23
C PHE A 427 -32.28 -0.56 -49.36
N PRO A 428 -33.31 0.17 -48.92
CA PRO A 428 -34.69 -0.22 -49.20
C PRO A 428 -34.91 -0.14 -50.71
N VAL A 429 -35.25 -1.25 -51.35
CA VAL A 429 -35.76 -1.23 -52.73
C VAL A 429 -37.16 -0.63 -52.68
N PRO A 430 -37.45 0.51 -53.34
CA PRO A 430 -38.79 1.07 -53.38
C PRO A 430 -39.72 0.12 -54.13
N ASP A 431 -40.75 -0.38 -53.46
CA ASP A 431 -41.77 -1.25 -54.07
C ASP A 431 -42.76 -0.38 -54.87
N ASN A 432 -42.28 0.18 -55.97
CA ASN A 432 -43.07 1.03 -56.85
C ASN A 432 -43.54 0.22 -58.08
N SER A 433 -44.35 -0.82 -57.84
CA SER A 433 -45.13 -1.45 -58.91
C SER A 433 -46.49 -0.74 -59.06
N PRO A 434 -46.81 -0.11 -60.20
CA PRO A 434 -48.13 0.49 -60.46
C PRO A 434 -49.22 -0.55 -60.82
N PHE A 435 -48.96 -1.84 -60.64
CA PHE A 435 -49.89 -2.93 -60.98
C PHE A 435 -50.35 -3.66 -59.71
N ALA A 436 -51.68 -3.78 -59.54
CA ALA A 436 -52.28 -4.54 -58.46
C ALA A 436 -51.82 -6.01 -58.49
N ALA A 437 -51.29 -6.49 -57.37
CA ALA A 437 -50.65 -7.78 -57.23
C ALA A 437 -51.58 -8.96 -57.52
N ALA A 438 -51.17 -9.83 -58.44
CA ALA A 438 -51.75 -11.16 -58.65
C ALA A 438 -50.67 -12.19 -59.05
N GLU A 439 -49.52 -12.18 -58.38
CA GLU A 439 -48.54 -13.26 -58.47
C GLU A 439 -48.02 -13.66 -57.10
N VAL A 440 -47.76 -14.96 -56.93
CA VAL A 440 -47.13 -15.56 -55.75
C VAL A 440 -45.79 -14.88 -55.54
N ARG A 441 -45.56 -14.32 -54.35
CA ARG A 441 -44.26 -13.75 -53.95
C ARG A 441 -43.18 -14.82 -54.05
N ASP A 442 -42.38 -14.78 -55.12
CA ASP A 442 -41.07 -15.41 -55.13
C ASP A 442 -40.13 -14.47 -54.36
N THR A 443 -39.90 -14.77 -53.08
CA THR A 443 -38.99 -14.00 -52.22
C THR A 443 -37.57 -14.20 -52.71
N THR A 444 -37.16 -13.40 -53.69
CA THR A 444 -35.76 -13.23 -54.04
C THR A 444 -35.08 -12.47 -52.90
N ILE A 445 -34.39 -13.22 -52.03
CA ILE A 445 -33.55 -12.69 -50.96
C ILE A 445 -32.32 -12.05 -51.62
N ASN A 446 -32.47 -10.81 -52.10
CA ASN A 446 -31.37 -9.99 -52.62
C ASN A 446 -31.05 -8.82 -51.67
N ASP A 447 -31.26 -9.00 -50.36
CA ASP A 447 -30.88 -8.01 -49.33
C ASP A 447 -29.38 -8.18 -48.97
N PHE A 448 -28.50 -7.90 -49.93
CA PHE A 448 -27.07 -7.76 -49.67
C PHE A 448 -26.80 -6.33 -49.19
N GLY A 449 -26.79 -6.12 -47.87
CA GLY A 449 -26.34 -4.86 -47.29
C GLY A 449 -24.88 -4.57 -47.65
N GLU A 450 -24.56 -3.32 -47.95
CA GLU A 450 -23.18 -2.89 -48.15
C GLU A 450 -22.49 -2.74 -46.79
N ILE A 451 -21.33 -3.38 -46.61
CA ILE A 451 -20.52 -3.21 -45.40
C ILE A 451 -19.64 -1.97 -45.59
N GLN A 452 -20.02 -0.88 -44.93
CA GLN A 452 -19.24 0.35 -44.88
C GLN A 452 -18.33 0.33 -43.64
N THR A 453 -17.07 0.77 -43.78
CA THR A 453 -16.20 1.00 -42.62
C THR A 453 -16.31 2.44 -42.16
N VAL A 454 -16.74 2.65 -40.91
CA VAL A 454 -16.81 3.98 -40.28
C VAL A 454 -15.59 4.15 -39.38
N ARG A 455 -14.74 5.12 -39.69
CA ARG A 455 -13.62 5.50 -38.82
C ARG A 455 -14.15 6.41 -37.73
N VAL A 456 -13.99 6.02 -36.47
CA VAL A 456 -14.40 6.80 -35.30
C VAL A 456 -13.18 7.35 -34.59
N GLN A 457 -13.22 8.62 -34.23
CA GLN A 457 -12.21 9.28 -33.41
C GLN A 457 -12.84 9.70 -32.07
N ALA A 458 -12.15 9.38 -30.99
CA ALA A 458 -12.45 9.87 -29.65
C ALA A 458 -11.36 10.88 -29.22
N SER A 459 -11.75 12.04 -28.72
CA SER A 459 -10.83 13.04 -28.17
C SER A 459 -11.25 13.41 -26.75
N VAL A 460 -10.26 13.54 -25.86
CA VAL A 460 -10.45 13.92 -24.47
C VAL A 460 -9.46 15.02 -24.12
N THR A 461 -9.98 16.16 -23.67
CA THR A 461 -9.18 17.28 -23.17
C THR A 461 -9.78 17.76 -21.85
N GLY A 462 -9.00 17.68 -20.77
CA GLY A 462 -9.47 18.06 -19.43
C GLY A 462 -9.06 17.04 -18.36
N PRO A 463 -9.56 17.19 -17.12
CA PRO A 463 -9.27 16.28 -16.01
C PRO A 463 -9.57 14.82 -16.32
N ALA A 464 -8.72 13.90 -15.88
CA ALA A 464 -8.95 12.47 -16.02
C ALA A 464 -10.16 12.00 -15.18
N SER A 465 -10.37 12.60 -14.00
CA SER A 465 -11.56 12.39 -13.16
C SER A 465 -12.88 12.72 -13.88
N GLU A 466 -12.84 13.61 -14.87
CA GLU A 466 -13.99 14.04 -15.68
C GLU A 466 -13.98 13.42 -17.08
N PHE A 467 -13.25 12.31 -17.27
CA PHE A 467 -13.07 11.65 -18.57
C PHE A 467 -14.37 11.53 -19.38
N SER A 468 -15.45 11.04 -18.76
CA SER A 468 -16.75 10.84 -19.41
C SER A 468 -17.42 12.13 -19.87
N GLN A 469 -17.18 13.25 -19.19
CA GLN A 469 -17.76 14.56 -19.53
C GLN A 469 -17.00 15.25 -20.67
N ASN A 470 -15.67 15.01 -20.71
CA ASN A 470 -14.75 15.60 -21.66
C ASN A 470 -14.55 14.74 -22.93
N LEU A 471 -15.14 13.54 -22.98
CA LEU A 471 -15.14 12.69 -24.17
C LEU A 471 -15.95 13.33 -25.30
N ARG A 472 -15.34 13.42 -26.48
CA ARG A 472 -15.97 13.84 -27.73
C ARG A 472 -15.73 12.80 -28.81
N LEU A 473 -16.80 12.44 -29.51
CA LEU A 473 -16.77 11.43 -30.57
C LEU A 473 -17.06 12.08 -31.93
N THR A 474 -16.24 11.74 -32.92
CA THR A 474 -16.46 12.13 -34.32
C THR A 474 -16.24 10.94 -35.24
N SER A 475 -16.79 10.98 -36.45
CA SER A 475 -16.66 9.88 -37.40
C SER A 475 -16.47 10.35 -38.84
N SER A 476 -15.89 9.46 -39.65
CA SER A 476 -15.80 9.60 -41.11
C SER A 476 -16.28 8.28 -41.75
N PRO A 477 -17.38 8.30 -42.54
CA PRO A 477 -18.27 9.43 -42.83
C PRO A 477 -18.94 10.05 -41.58
N SER A 478 -19.38 11.30 -41.66
CA SER A 478 -19.93 12.03 -40.51
C SER A 478 -21.24 11.41 -40.01
N ARG A 479 -21.32 11.19 -38.70
CA ARG A 479 -22.51 10.72 -37.96
C ARG A 479 -22.75 11.63 -36.76
N THR A 480 -23.96 11.58 -36.21
CA THR A 480 -24.30 12.20 -34.93
C THR A 480 -23.68 11.44 -33.76
N GLU A 481 -23.52 12.09 -32.61
CA GLU A 481 -22.93 11.45 -31.42
C GLU A 481 -23.71 10.21 -30.97
N SER A 482 -25.04 10.24 -31.00
CA SER A 482 -25.89 9.09 -30.67
C SER A 482 -25.70 7.91 -31.64
N GLU A 483 -25.53 8.18 -32.94
CA GLU A 483 -25.22 7.15 -33.93
C GLU A 483 -23.83 6.56 -33.68
N ILE A 484 -22.84 7.40 -33.35
CA ILE A 484 -21.48 6.91 -33.03
C ILE A 484 -21.51 6.05 -31.76
N VAL A 485 -22.23 6.48 -30.71
CA VAL A 485 -22.38 5.70 -29.48
C VAL A 485 -23.08 4.36 -29.76
N ALA A 486 -24.08 4.32 -30.64
CA ALA A 486 -24.72 3.07 -31.04
C ALA A 486 -23.76 2.13 -31.80
N LEU A 487 -22.95 2.67 -32.73
CA LEU A 487 -21.94 1.92 -33.48
C LEU A 487 -20.87 1.31 -32.54
N VAL A 488 -20.40 2.09 -31.57
CA VAL A 488 -19.29 1.74 -30.67
C VAL A 488 -19.76 0.95 -29.43
N GLY A 489 -21.02 1.14 -29.03
CA GLY A 489 -21.69 0.45 -27.92
C GLY A 489 -22.23 -0.94 -28.27
N GLY A 490 -22.09 -1.36 -29.52
CA GLY A 490 -22.53 -2.66 -30.01
C GLY A 490 -23.96 -2.60 -30.55
N ASN A 491 -24.13 -3.06 -31.79
CA ASN A 491 -25.39 -3.07 -32.53
C ASN A 491 -26.40 -4.11 -31.99
N PHE A 492 -26.80 -4.00 -30.71
CA PHE A 492 -27.73 -4.96 -30.10
C PHE A 492 -29.22 -4.62 -30.26
N ILE A 493 -29.60 -3.44 -30.76
CA ILE A 493 -31.00 -2.98 -30.61
C ILE A 493 -31.76 -2.67 -31.91
N ASN A 494 -31.11 -2.61 -33.08
CA ASN A 494 -31.86 -2.30 -34.32
C ASN A 494 -32.28 -3.52 -35.16
N SER A 495 -32.19 -4.75 -34.63
CA SER A 495 -32.81 -5.93 -35.28
C SER A 495 -34.20 -6.28 -34.74
N LEU A 496 -34.73 -5.51 -33.79
CA LEU A 496 -36.10 -5.67 -33.29
C LEU A 496 -36.93 -4.43 -33.66
N GLY A 497 -37.34 -4.37 -34.92
CA GLY A 497 -38.44 -3.50 -35.38
C GLY A 497 -39.41 -4.33 -36.20
N GLU A 498 -40.62 -4.45 -35.67
CA GLU A 498 -41.88 -4.73 -36.40
C GLU A 498 -41.91 -5.96 -37.31
N ASP A 499 -41.96 -7.14 -36.70
CA ASP A 499 -43.09 -8.06 -36.87
C ASP A 499 -42.85 -9.30 -36.00
N GLY A 500 -43.89 -9.69 -35.26
CA GLY A 500 -43.82 -10.79 -34.32
C GLY A 500 -43.56 -12.13 -35.01
N ASN A 501 -42.29 -12.56 -35.05
CA ASN A 501 -41.86 -13.96 -34.94
C ASN A 501 -40.34 -14.06 -34.99
N ALA A 502 -39.70 -14.33 -33.86
CA ALA A 502 -38.31 -14.77 -33.83
C ALA A 502 -38.15 -15.94 -32.84
N PRO A 503 -37.84 -17.15 -33.35
CA PRO A 503 -37.07 -18.12 -32.60
C PRO A 503 -35.64 -18.21 -33.17
N LEU A 504 -34.66 -18.14 -32.26
CA LEU A 504 -33.31 -18.70 -32.36
C LEU A 504 -32.28 -17.95 -33.24
N ALA A 505 -31.80 -16.82 -32.73
CA ALA A 505 -30.48 -16.28 -33.09
C ALA A 505 -29.62 -15.96 -31.85
N ILE A 506 -29.86 -16.66 -30.73
CA ILE A 506 -29.01 -16.62 -29.53
C ILE A 506 -28.50 -18.04 -29.30
N ALA A 507 -27.49 -18.46 -30.06
CA ALA A 507 -26.71 -19.66 -29.78
C ALA A 507 -25.38 -19.63 -30.55
N SER A 508 -24.40 -18.81 -30.13
CA SER A 508 -22.96 -19.06 -30.36
C SER A 508 -22.01 -17.98 -29.81
N VAL A 509 -22.48 -16.82 -29.35
CA VAL A 509 -21.59 -15.77 -28.81
C VAL A 509 -21.31 -16.00 -27.33
N ALA A 510 -20.56 -17.07 -27.03
CA ALA A 510 -19.91 -17.30 -25.75
C ALA A 510 -18.54 -18.00 -25.89
N GLY A 511 -17.94 -17.97 -27.10
CA GLY A 511 -16.66 -18.65 -27.39
C GLY A 511 -15.52 -17.76 -27.90
N SER A 512 -15.73 -16.45 -28.13
CA SER A 512 -14.73 -15.60 -28.81
C SER A 512 -13.77 -14.85 -27.90
N ALA A 513 -13.90 -14.95 -26.57
CA ALA A 513 -12.97 -14.32 -25.63
C ALA A 513 -11.59 -15.00 -25.55
N PHE A 514 -11.37 -16.12 -26.26
CA PHE A 514 -10.17 -16.97 -26.09
C PHE A 514 -9.31 -17.15 -27.35
N LEU A 515 -9.51 -16.39 -28.44
CA LEU A 515 -8.78 -16.58 -29.70
C LEU A 515 -7.91 -15.38 -30.15
N GLY A 516 -7.84 -14.31 -29.35
CA GLY A 516 -7.03 -13.13 -29.66
C GLY A 516 -5.51 -13.40 -29.68
N ASP A 517 -5.04 -14.33 -28.85
CA ASP A 517 -3.59 -14.59 -28.68
C ASP A 517 -2.96 -15.34 -29.87
N PHE A 518 -3.72 -16.19 -30.57
CA PHE A 518 -3.22 -16.92 -31.76
C PHE A 518 -3.16 -16.04 -33.01
N GLN A 519 -4.03 -15.02 -33.13
CA GLN A 519 -4.06 -14.12 -34.30
C GLN A 519 -2.83 -13.18 -34.31
N ASN A 520 -2.37 -12.75 -33.13
CA ASN A 520 -1.22 -11.84 -33.00
C ASN A 520 0.14 -12.48 -33.30
N LEU A 521 0.30 -13.80 -33.12
CA LEU A 521 1.56 -14.50 -33.36
C LEU A 521 1.84 -14.66 -34.87
N ILE A 522 0.79 -14.80 -35.68
CA ILE A 522 0.89 -14.91 -37.15
C ILE A 522 1.04 -13.53 -37.80
N ALA A 523 0.27 -12.52 -37.35
CA ALA A 523 0.34 -11.15 -37.91
C ALA A 523 1.72 -10.49 -37.69
N ASN A 524 2.29 -10.61 -36.49
CA ASN A 524 3.58 -9.99 -36.16
C ASN A 524 4.80 -10.71 -36.75
N THR A 525 4.70 -12.00 -37.08
CA THR A 525 5.82 -12.77 -37.67
C THR A 525 5.94 -12.56 -39.19
N ILE A 526 4.86 -12.15 -39.85
CA ILE A 526 4.76 -12.10 -41.32
C ILE A 526 4.52 -10.66 -41.85
N GLY A 527 4.37 -9.66 -40.96
CA GLY A 527 4.23 -8.25 -41.33
C GLY A 527 2.88 -7.91 -41.97
N LEU A 528 1.81 -8.60 -41.59
CA LEU A 528 0.45 -8.36 -42.11
C LEU A 528 -0.21 -7.22 -41.34
N THR A 529 -0.88 -6.31 -42.06
CA THR A 529 -1.56 -5.13 -41.51
C THR A 529 -2.88 -5.49 -40.80
N ASP A 530 -3.55 -6.57 -41.20
CA ASP A 530 -4.69 -7.17 -40.47
C ASP A 530 -4.78 -8.68 -40.79
N PHE A 531 -4.96 -9.53 -39.77
CA PHE A 531 -5.24 -10.98 -39.93
C PHE A 531 -6.33 -11.40 -38.95
N ARG A 532 -7.46 -11.91 -39.48
CA ARG A 532 -8.59 -12.32 -38.65
C ARG A 532 -9.12 -13.68 -39.07
N ILE A 533 -9.55 -14.45 -38.06
CA ILE A 533 -10.18 -15.75 -38.23
C ILE A 533 -11.63 -15.65 -37.76
N PHE A 534 -12.57 -16.08 -38.59
CA PHE A 534 -13.98 -16.13 -38.24
C PHE A 534 -14.56 -17.53 -38.48
N PRO A 535 -15.44 -18.03 -37.60
CA PRO A 535 -16.18 -19.25 -37.86
C PRO A 535 -17.16 -19.00 -39.01
N THR A 536 -17.17 -19.90 -39.98
CA THR A 536 -18.14 -19.91 -41.08
C THR A 536 -18.83 -21.27 -41.15
N THR A 537 -20.06 -21.31 -41.63
CA THR A 537 -20.78 -22.57 -41.87
C THR A 537 -20.70 -22.91 -43.34
N VAL A 538 -20.16 -24.10 -43.66
CA VAL A 538 -20.15 -24.58 -45.05
C VAL A 538 -21.41 -25.43 -45.25
N LEU A 539 -22.24 -25.02 -46.20
CA LEU A 539 -23.37 -25.83 -46.66
C LEU A 539 -22.81 -26.98 -47.51
N SER A 540 -23.09 -28.22 -47.13
CA SER A 540 -22.75 -29.40 -47.94
C SER A 540 -23.87 -29.65 -48.95
N ASP A 541 -23.52 -29.81 -50.23
CA ASP A 541 -24.45 -29.93 -51.37
C ASP A 541 -25.31 -31.20 -51.44
N ASN A 542 -25.46 -31.95 -50.34
CA ASN A 542 -26.35 -33.12 -50.30
C ASN A 542 -27.41 -32.93 -49.22
N ASN A 543 -28.67 -33.17 -49.60
CA ASN A 543 -29.93 -33.03 -48.85
C ASN A 543 -29.99 -33.75 -47.47
N ALA A 544 -29.09 -33.42 -46.55
CA ALA A 544 -29.12 -33.84 -45.15
C ALA A 544 -28.66 -32.69 -44.25
N ARG A 545 -29.51 -32.35 -43.27
CA ARG A 545 -29.30 -31.28 -42.27
C ARG A 545 -28.08 -31.56 -41.38
N SER A 546 -26.88 -31.24 -41.84
CA SER A 546 -25.67 -31.18 -41.02
C SER A 546 -24.84 -29.97 -41.43
N SER A 547 -24.83 -28.93 -40.59
CA SER A 547 -23.87 -27.84 -40.69
C SER A 547 -22.57 -28.26 -39.99
N THR A 548 -21.46 -28.25 -40.72
CA THR A 548 -20.13 -28.39 -40.11
C THR A 548 -19.51 -27.01 -39.94
N LEU A 549 -18.95 -26.76 -38.75
CA LEU A 549 -18.22 -25.52 -38.46
C LEU A 549 -16.90 -25.55 -39.23
N ALA A 550 -16.66 -24.53 -40.06
CA ALA A 550 -15.40 -24.30 -40.73
C ALA A 550 -14.78 -22.99 -40.27
N ILE A 551 -13.49 -22.82 -40.57
CA ILE A 551 -12.70 -21.67 -40.16
C ILE A 551 -12.20 -20.98 -41.41
N ALA A 552 -12.57 -19.71 -41.61
CA ALA A 552 -12.08 -18.88 -42.71
C ALA A 552 -11.11 -17.82 -42.17
N GLY A 553 -10.02 -17.56 -42.92
CA GLY A 553 -9.03 -16.53 -42.60
C GLY A 553 -8.96 -15.46 -43.68
N GLY A 554 -8.90 -14.19 -43.27
CA GLY A 554 -8.67 -13.05 -44.16
C GLY A 554 -7.38 -12.32 -43.78
N SER A 555 -6.59 -11.91 -44.77
CA SER A 555 -5.33 -11.17 -44.60
C SER A 555 -5.33 -9.87 -45.42
N GLY A 556 -4.95 -8.76 -44.80
CA GLY A 556 -4.59 -7.50 -45.46
C GLY A 556 -3.08 -7.27 -45.38
N PHE A 557 -2.46 -6.98 -46.53
CA PHE A 557 -1.05 -6.60 -46.61
C PHE A 557 -0.88 -5.11 -46.32
#